data_AF-A0ABD1UA48-F1
#
_entry.id   AF-A0ABD1UA48-F1
#
_cell.length_a   1.000
_cell.length_b   1.000
_cell.length_c   1.000
_cell.angle_alpha   90.00
_cell.angle_beta   90.00
_cell.angle_gamma   90.00
#
_symmetry.space_group_name_H-M   'P 1'
#
loop_
_entity.id
_entity.type
_entity.pdbx_description
1 polymer ?
#
loop_
_entity_poly.entity_id
_entity_poly.type
_entity_poly.pdbx_seq_one_letter_code
_entity_poly.pdbx_strand_id
1 'polypeptide(L)'
;MATMLSSLLLVLCCIARLRLSFSDSGQANSFESVPDLEKSMYMHIDGYPCVRLLNLSGEIGCSNPSREKVVAPIVRYKSADELLVSAAVLVSIDDFESLLSRLSKDSDFAGKVAGVLVESRTEDFLQMESFHKPEFAPYQSNNFEWNPTGSGIMWKAYNFPVFLLSKTSTSILQEVVMKNEKTKKSNTENVAEFNVVMQTTKFGTRDSDSCLKEETCLPLGGYR
;
A
#
# COMPACT_ATOMS: atom_id res chain seq x y z
N MET A 1 20.53 -66.07 -20.69
CA MET A 1 19.20 -65.77 -20.11
C MET A 1 19.28 -65.16 -18.70
N ALA A 2 20.18 -65.60 -17.81
CA ALA A 2 20.28 -65.06 -16.44
C ALA A 2 20.70 -63.57 -16.34
N THR A 3 21.52 -63.08 -17.26
CA THR A 3 22.02 -61.69 -17.27
C THR A 3 20.96 -60.66 -17.70
N MET A 4 20.02 -61.05 -18.56
CA MET A 4 18.92 -60.19 -19.02
C MET A 4 17.85 -59.98 -17.93
N LEU A 5 17.59 -61.01 -17.10
CA LEU A 5 16.66 -60.89 -15.98
C LEU A 5 17.17 -59.95 -14.88
N SER A 6 18.48 -59.97 -14.62
CA SER A 6 19.13 -59.12 -13.61
C SER A 6 19.06 -57.63 -13.98
N SER A 7 19.34 -57.29 -15.25
CA SER A 7 19.23 -55.91 -15.74
C SER A 7 17.78 -55.41 -15.70
N LEU A 8 16.79 -56.26 -15.99
CA LEU A 8 15.38 -55.88 -15.94
C LEU A 8 14.90 -55.57 -14.51
N LEU A 9 15.36 -56.34 -13.52
CA LEU A 9 15.07 -56.09 -12.10
C LEU A 9 15.69 -54.79 -11.59
N LEU A 10 16.93 -54.48 -12.01
CA LEU A 10 17.62 -53.23 -11.65
C LEU A 10 16.91 -52.00 -12.21
N VAL A 11 16.43 -52.07 -13.46
CA VAL A 11 15.66 -50.98 -14.08
C VAL A 11 14.31 -50.80 -13.38
N LEU A 12 13.59 -51.88 -13.04
CA LEU A 12 12.33 -51.78 -12.29
C LEU A 12 12.54 -51.17 -10.89
N CYS A 13 13.62 -51.54 -10.19
CA CYS A 13 13.95 -50.96 -8.88
C CYS A 13 14.26 -49.45 -8.98
N CYS A 14 14.98 -49.01 -10.03
CA CYS A 14 15.26 -47.60 -10.26
C CYS A 14 13.97 -46.81 -10.56
N ILE A 15 13.06 -47.37 -11.36
CA ILE A 15 11.77 -46.71 -11.67
C ILE A 15 10.89 -46.64 -10.41
N ALA A 16 10.88 -47.68 -9.57
CA ALA A 16 10.15 -47.68 -8.30
C ALA A 16 10.71 -46.63 -7.32
N ARG A 17 12.04 -46.48 -7.24
CA ARG A 17 12.69 -45.43 -6.43
C ARG A 17 12.43 -44.02 -6.96
N LEU A 18 12.39 -43.83 -8.28
CA LEU A 18 12.00 -42.53 -8.86
C LEU A 18 10.53 -42.19 -8.61
N ARG A 19 9.62 -43.18 -8.59
CA ARG A 19 8.19 -42.95 -8.29
C ARG A 19 7.94 -42.58 -6.82
N LEU A 20 8.78 -43.03 -5.90
CA LEU A 20 8.71 -42.70 -4.48
C LEU A 20 9.25 -41.30 -4.15
N SER A 21 10.08 -40.71 -5.01
CA SER A 21 10.61 -39.36 -4.82
C SER A 21 9.74 -38.24 -5.41
N PHE A 22 8.67 -38.58 -6.14
CA PHE A 22 7.72 -37.63 -6.73
C PHE A 22 6.38 -37.56 -5.98
N SER A 23 6.34 -37.98 -4.72
CA SER A 23 5.31 -37.48 -3.82
C SER A 23 5.76 -36.13 -3.31
N ASP A 24 5.57 -35.11 -4.15
CA ASP A 24 5.47 -33.73 -3.68
C ASP A 24 4.33 -33.72 -2.67
N SER A 25 4.69 -33.75 -1.39
CA SER A 25 3.76 -33.53 -0.30
C SER A 25 3.35 -32.07 -0.38
N GLY A 26 2.44 -31.77 -1.30
CA GLY A 26 1.49 -30.70 -1.13
C GLY A 26 0.72 -31.05 0.14
N GLN A 27 1.29 -30.63 1.27
CA GLN A 27 0.67 -30.74 2.57
C GLN A 27 -0.58 -29.89 2.48
N ALA A 28 -1.68 -30.53 2.08
CA ALA A 28 -3.00 -29.95 2.20
C ALA A 28 -3.22 -29.79 3.69
N ASN A 29 -2.85 -28.63 4.21
CA ASN A 29 -3.19 -28.23 5.56
C ASN A 29 -4.71 -28.32 5.63
N SER A 30 -5.20 -29.37 6.28
CA SER A 30 -6.61 -29.50 6.61
C SER A 30 -6.94 -28.29 7.47
N PHE A 31 -7.76 -27.37 6.95
CA PHE A 31 -8.24 -26.25 7.75
C PHE A 31 -9.15 -26.80 8.84
N GLU A 32 -8.72 -26.68 10.10
CA GLU A 32 -9.47 -27.20 11.26
C GLU A 32 -10.62 -26.26 11.66
N SER A 33 -10.52 -24.98 11.28
CA SER A 33 -11.50 -23.95 11.60
C SER A 33 -11.55 -22.81 10.57
N VAL A 34 -12.61 -21.99 10.65
CA VAL A 34 -12.74 -20.75 9.83
C VAL A 34 -11.59 -19.77 10.08
N PRO A 35 -11.13 -19.53 11.33
CA PRO A 35 -9.92 -18.74 11.58
C PRO A 35 -8.65 -19.26 10.89
N ASP A 36 -8.49 -20.57 10.74
CA ASP A 36 -7.32 -21.14 10.06
C ASP A 36 -7.36 -20.87 8.56
N LEU A 37 -8.56 -20.93 7.97
CA LEU A 37 -8.78 -20.51 6.60
C LEU A 37 -8.47 -19.01 6.43
N GLU A 38 -8.98 -18.16 7.32
CA GLU A 38 -8.75 -16.70 7.27
C GLU A 38 -7.25 -16.36 7.32
N LYS A 39 -6.49 -16.99 8.22
CA LYS A 39 -5.02 -16.83 8.31
C LYS A 39 -4.28 -17.30 7.05
N SER A 40 -4.85 -18.23 6.29
CA SER A 40 -4.25 -18.68 5.03
C SER A 40 -4.59 -17.77 3.85
N MET A 41 -5.71 -17.05 3.93
CA MET A 41 -6.18 -16.13 2.90
C MET A 41 -5.57 -14.74 3.05
N TYR A 42 -5.41 -14.27 4.28
CA TYR A 42 -4.95 -12.93 4.60
C TYR A 42 -3.52 -12.92 5.13
N MET A 43 -2.71 -12.03 4.56
CA MET A 43 -1.39 -11.72 5.08
C MET A 43 -1.40 -10.30 5.65
N HIS A 44 -0.97 -10.15 6.90
CA HIS A 44 -0.86 -8.83 7.51
C HIS A 44 0.38 -8.11 6.97
N ILE A 45 0.23 -6.84 6.62
CA ILE A 45 1.27 -6.01 6.05
C ILE A 45 1.47 -4.82 6.99
N ASP A 46 2.67 -4.73 7.58
CA ASP A 46 3.03 -3.62 8.46
C ASP A 46 3.37 -2.36 7.66
N GLY A 47 2.90 -1.21 8.15
CA GLY A 47 3.23 0.10 7.60
C GLY A 47 2.76 1.25 8.48
N TYR A 48 3.22 2.45 8.14
CA TYR A 48 2.90 3.70 8.80
C TYR A 48 1.85 4.46 7.97
N PRO A 49 0.65 4.70 8.49
CA PRO A 49 -0.41 5.37 7.75
C PRO A 49 -0.13 6.86 7.59
N CYS A 50 -0.46 7.39 6.42
CA CYS A 50 -0.76 8.81 6.25
C CYS A 50 -2.13 9.11 6.87
N VAL A 51 -2.20 10.13 7.72
CA VAL A 51 -3.40 10.49 8.47
C VAL A 51 -4.05 11.77 7.96
N ARG A 52 -5.33 11.93 8.25
CA ARG A 52 -6.11 13.15 7.95
C ARG A 52 -5.95 14.16 9.07
N LEU A 53 -5.48 15.37 8.74
CA LEU A 53 -5.46 16.51 9.65
C LEU A 53 -6.39 17.61 9.13
N LEU A 54 -6.82 18.48 10.03
CA LEU A 54 -7.78 19.55 9.76
C LEU A 54 -7.21 20.89 10.21
N ASN A 55 -7.48 21.92 9.43
CA ASN A 55 -7.24 23.32 9.78
C ASN A 55 -8.50 24.14 9.48
N LEU A 56 -8.45 25.46 9.71
CA LEU A 56 -9.58 26.35 9.45
C LEU A 56 -9.97 26.43 7.96
N SER A 57 -9.03 26.13 7.06
CA SER A 57 -9.22 26.14 5.60
C SER A 57 -9.69 24.80 5.05
N GLY A 58 -9.71 23.73 5.86
CA GLY A 58 -10.18 22.42 5.47
C GLY A 58 -9.23 21.28 5.82
N GLU A 59 -9.06 20.36 4.87
CA GLU A 59 -8.48 19.03 5.08
C GLU A 59 -7.10 18.89 4.44
N ILE A 60 -6.19 18.17 5.10
CA ILE A 60 -4.87 17.81 4.57
C ILE A 60 -4.53 16.35 4.90
N GLY A 61 -3.64 15.74 4.12
CA GLY A 61 -3.25 14.34 4.30
C GLY A 61 -4.28 13.35 3.78
N CYS A 62 -4.24 12.12 4.27
CA CYS A 62 -4.90 10.98 3.62
C CYS A 62 -6.06 10.43 4.46
N SER A 63 -7.11 9.96 3.80
CA SER A 63 -8.22 9.26 4.46
C SER A 63 -8.74 8.12 3.58
N ASN A 64 -9.36 7.13 4.21
CA ASN A 64 -10.23 6.22 3.48
C ASN A 64 -11.42 7.01 2.92
N PRO A 65 -11.89 6.82 1.66
CA PRO A 65 -13.08 7.52 1.15
C PRO A 65 -14.35 7.26 1.95
N SER A 66 -14.45 6.12 2.64
CA SER A 66 -15.62 5.77 3.46
C SER A 66 -15.24 5.05 4.75
N ARG A 67 -16.24 4.58 5.50
CA ARG A 67 -16.04 3.69 6.66
C ARG A 67 -15.85 2.22 6.26
N GLU A 68 -16.07 1.89 5.00
CA GLU A 68 -15.92 0.54 4.48
C GLU A 68 -14.45 0.26 4.16
N LYS A 69 -14.11 -1.02 4.10
CA LYS A 69 -12.78 -1.47 3.69
C LYS A 69 -12.55 -1.08 2.24
N VAL A 70 -11.36 -0.59 1.92
CA VAL A 70 -10.96 -0.43 0.51
C VAL A 70 -10.24 -1.69 0.07
N VAL A 71 -10.73 -2.34 -0.98
CA VAL A 71 -10.11 -3.54 -1.55
C VAL A 71 -9.81 -3.28 -3.01
N ALA A 72 -8.55 -3.44 -3.41
CA ALA A 72 -8.13 -3.22 -4.79
C ALA A 72 -6.92 -4.09 -5.18
N PRO A 73 -6.82 -4.51 -6.46
CA PRO A 73 -5.67 -5.24 -6.97
C PRO A 73 -4.39 -4.40 -6.84
N ILE A 74 -3.28 -5.07 -6.49
CA ILE A 74 -2.01 -4.39 -6.28
C ILE A 74 -1.26 -4.30 -7.60
N VAL A 75 -0.91 -3.08 -8.00
CA VAL A 75 -0.17 -2.78 -9.24
C VAL A 75 1.08 -1.98 -8.93
N ARG A 76 2.19 -2.27 -9.64
CA ARG A 76 3.40 -1.46 -9.55
C ARG A 76 3.18 -0.14 -10.28
N TYR A 77 3.53 0.98 -9.65
CA TYR A 77 3.57 2.26 -10.31
C TYR A 77 4.61 2.26 -11.44
N LYS A 78 4.16 2.67 -12.63
CA LYS A 78 5.02 3.04 -13.75
C LYS A 78 4.44 4.32 -14.31
N SER A 79 5.28 5.34 -14.49
CA SER A 79 4.86 6.69 -14.86
C SER A 79 4.04 6.74 -16.15
N ALA A 80 4.28 5.83 -17.09
CA ALA A 80 3.60 5.74 -18.38
C ALA A 80 2.35 4.83 -18.38
N ASP A 81 2.12 4.03 -17.35
CA ASP A 81 1.02 3.05 -17.35
C ASP A 81 -0.31 3.74 -17.03
N GLU A 82 -1.37 3.37 -17.75
CA GLU A 82 -2.73 3.71 -17.38
C GLU A 82 -3.31 2.64 -16.45
N LEU A 83 -4.18 3.07 -15.53
CA LEU A 83 -5.00 2.17 -14.75
C LEU A 83 -6.28 1.86 -15.53
N LEU A 84 -6.53 0.58 -15.81
CA LEU A 84 -7.77 0.13 -16.45
C LEU A 84 -8.93 0.06 -15.46
N VAL A 85 -8.63 -0.32 -14.21
CA VAL A 85 -9.57 -0.46 -13.10
C VAL A 85 -8.99 0.20 -11.86
N SER A 86 -9.82 0.40 -10.83
CA SER A 86 -9.37 0.91 -9.54
C SER A 86 -8.30 -0.01 -8.94
N ALA A 87 -7.18 0.55 -8.48
CA ALA A 87 -6.01 -0.23 -8.05
C ALA A 87 -5.33 0.35 -6.81
N ALA A 88 -4.69 -0.54 -6.05
CA ALA A 88 -3.75 -0.19 -5.00
C ALA A 88 -2.35 -0.07 -5.61
N VAL A 89 -1.81 1.15 -5.63
CA VAL A 89 -0.56 1.46 -6.33
C VAL A 89 0.63 1.27 -5.39
N LEU A 90 1.50 0.30 -5.68
CA LEU A 90 2.79 0.13 -5.04
C LEU A 90 3.83 1.02 -5.74
N VAL A 91 4.42 1.96 -5.01
CA VAL A 91 5.34 2.96 -5.55
C VAL A 91 6.64 2.99 -4.75
N SER A 92 7.76 3.17 -5.45
CA SER A 92 9.03 3.42 -4.80
C SER A 92 9.00 4.80 -4.14
N ILE A 93 9.76 4.99 -3.07
CA ILE A 93 9.86 6.31 -2.44
C ILE A 93 10.46 7.38 -3.38
N ASP A 94 11.30 6.97 -4.34
CA ASP A 94 11.86 7.87 -5.37
C ASP A 94 10.80 8.37 -6.35
N ASP A 95 9.85 7.51 -6.71
CA ASP A 95 8.79 7.84 -7.64
C ASP A 95 7.55 8.44 -6.96
N PHE A 96 7.56 8.55 -5.62
CA PHE A 96 6.40 9.00 -4.87
C PHE A 96 5.98 10.42 -5.24
N GLU A 97 6.93 11.35 -5.36
CA GLU A 97 6.62 12.73 -5.78
C GLU A 97 6.07 12.77 -7.23
N SER A 98 6.63 11.94 -8.11
CA SER A 98 6.15 11.78 -9.50
C SER A 98 4.69 11.29 -9.53
N LEU A 99 4.35 10.28 -8.71
CA LEU A 99 2.99 9.80 -8.54
C LEU A 99 2.06 10.92 -8.06
N LEU A 100 2.43 11.64 -7.01
CA LEU A 100 1.60 12.72 -6.47
C LEU A 100 1.43 13.88 -7.47
N SER A 101 2.47 14.19 -8.25
CA SER A 101 2.42 15.17 -9.33
C SER A 101 1.42 14.73 -10.42
N ARG A 102 1.47 13.46 -10.82
CA ARG A 102 0.52 12.89 -11.79
C ARG A 102 -0.91 12.92 -11.27
N LEU A 103 -1.14 12.51 -10.02
CA LEU A 103 -2.46 12.58 -9.36
C LEU A 103 -3.08 13.98 -9.40
N SER A 104 -2.25 15.03 -9.37
CA SER A 104 -2.74 16.42 -9.45
C SER A 104 -3.06 16.90 -10.87
N LYS A 105 -2.52 16.24 -11.90
CA LYS A 105 -2.65 16.64 -13.32
C LYS A 105 -3.60 15.75 -14.12
N ASP A 106 -3.76 14.50 -13.70
CA ASP A 106 -4.49 13.44 -14.39
C ASP A 106 -5.63 12.96 -13.49
N SER A 107 -6.81 13.56 -13.66
CA SER A 107 -8.02 13.25 -12.88
C SER A 107 -8.52 11.83 -13.12
N ASP A 108 -8.33 11.30 -14.34
CA ASP A 108 -8.81 9.98 -14.71
C ASP A 108 -7.96 8.88 -14.05
N PHE A 109 -6.64 9.10 -14.00
CA PHE A 109 -5.75 8.26 -13.20
C PHE A 109 -6.08 8.40 -11.71
N ALA A 110 -6.26 9.61 -11.20
CA ALA A 110 -6.57 9.85 -9.79
C ALA A 110 -7.87 9.19 -9.33
N GLY A 111 -8.91 9.18 -10.17
CA GLY A 111 -10.18 8.51 -9.88
C GLY A 111 -10.07 6.98 -9.81
N LYS A 112 -8.97 6.40 -10.31
CA LYS A 112 -8.70 4.96 -10.29
C LYS A 112 -7.67 4.56 -9.23
N VAL A 113 -7.09 5.50 -8.49
CA VAL A 113 -6.23 5.15 -7.35
C VAL A 113 -7.10 4.90 -6.13
N ALA A 114 -7.19 3.62 -5.74
CA ALA A 114 -7.94 3.19 -4.57
C ALA A 114 -7.11 3.32 -3.28
N GLY A 115 -5.78 3.24 -3.38
CA GLY A 115 -4.85 3.38 -2.27
C GLY A 115 -3.40 3.38 -2.75
N VAL A 116 -2.48 3.83 -1.91
CA VAL A 116 -1.05 3.89 -2.24
C VAL A 116 -0.22 3.20 -1.16
N LEU A 117 0.70 2.35 -1.60
CA LEU A 117 1.66 1.65 -0.77
C LEU A 117 3.05 2.13 -1.17
N VAL A 118 3.75 2.80 -0.26
CA VAL A 118 5.07 3.39 -0.52
C VAL A 118 6.12 2.45 0.04
N GLU A 119 7.04 2.00 -0.82
CA GLU A 119 8.15 1.13 -0.44
C GLU A 119 9.12 1.87 0.51
N SER A 120 9.59 1.20 1.57
CA SER A 120 10.61 1.78 2.45
C SER A 120 12.01 1.70 1.84
N ARG A 121 12.85 2.68 2.16
CA ARG A 121 14.30 2.65 1.93
C ARG A 121 15.07 2.00 3.07
N THR A 122 16.31 1.60 2.77
CA THR A 122 17.33 1.30 3.78
C THR A 122 17.89 2.55 4.45
N GLU A 123 17.86 3.69 3.76
CA GLU A 123 18.40 5.00 4.18
C GLU A 123 17.25 5.99 4.40
N ASP A 124 17.15 6.53 5.61
CA ASP A 124 16.11 7.44 6.06
C ASP A 124 16.34 8.85 5.49
N PHE A 125 15.86 9.15 4.29
CA PHE A 125 15.75 10.54 3.84
C PHE A 125 14.49 10.77 2.99
N LEU A 126 13.50 11.41 3.60
CA LEU A 126 12.43 12.10 2.90
C LEU A 126 12.83 13.56 2.73
N GLN A 127 12.68 14.10 1.52
CA GLN A 127 12.82 15.53 1.29
C GLN A 127 11.74 16.26 2.08
N MET A 128 12.20 17.10 3.01
CA MET A 128 11.35 17.78 3.99
C MET A 128 10.51 18.87 3.30
N GLU A 129 9.42 19.26 3.96
CA GLU A 129 8.42 20.23 3.48
C GLU A 129 9.00 21.60 3.11
N SER A 130 8.40 22.28 2.13
CA SER A 130 8.65 23.72 1.91
C SER A 130 8.27 24.48 3.17
N PHE A 131 9.08 25.47 3.52
CA PHE A 131 8.95 26.20 4.78
C PHE A 131 7.53 26.64 5.04
N HIS A 132 6.98 26.14 6.14
CA HIS A 132 5.55 26.19 6.35
C HIS A 132 5.17 27.35 7.27
N LYS A 133 4.17 28.11 6.80
CA LYS A 133 3.43 29.17 7.50
C LYS A 133 4.20 30.46 7.82
N PRO A 134 4.61 31.22 6.79
CA PRO A 134 5.14 32.57 7.00
C PRO A 134 4.13 33.49 7.70
N GLU A 135 2.83 33.19 7.63
CA GLU A 135 1.75 33.90 8.33
C GLU A 135 1.80 33.84 9.87
N PHE A 136 2.43 32.82 10.47
CA PHE A 136 2.67 32.78 11.92
C PHE A 136 4.09 33.23 12.28
N ALA A 137 4.90 33.61 11.30
CA ALA A 137 6.23 34.12 11.57
C ALA A 137 6.13 35.53 12.19
N PRO A 138 7.06 35.91 13.08
CA PRO A 138 7.07 37.24 13.69
C PRO A 138 7.45 38.37 12.70
N TYR A 139 7.85 38.02 11.47
CA TYR A 139 8.25 38.95 10.43
C TYR A 139 7.16 39.06 9.34
N GLN A 140 6.95 40.27 8.82
CA GLN A 140 5.99 40.53 7.73
C GLN A 140 6.55 40.15 6.34
N SER A 141 7.87 39.98 6.22
CA SER A 141 8.53 39.69 4.96
C SER A 141 8.42 38.20 4.63
N ASN A 142 7.49 37.83 3.76
CA ASN A 142 7.25 36.45 3.33
C ASN A 142 8.09 36.04 2.09
N ASN A 143 9.04 36.88 1.68
CA ASN A 143 9.76 36.72 0.42
C ASN A 143 10.93 35.74 0.49
N PHE A 144 11.28 35.25 1.70
CA PHE A 144 12.37 34.30 1.89
C PHE A 144 11.83 32.87 1.97
N GLU A 145 12.16 32.06 0.98
CA GLU A 145 11.81 30.64 0.94
C GLU A 145 12.87 29.82 1.68
N TRP A 146 12.59 29.34 2.89
CA TRP A 146 13.59 28.53 3.62
C TRP A 146 13.80 27.13 3.04
N ASN A 147 12.79 26.61 2.34
CA ASN A 147 12.95 25.37 1.59
C ASN A 147 12.30 25.52 0.20
N PRO A 148 13.05 26.06 -0.77
CA PRO A 148 12.56 26.31 -2.13
C PRO A 148 12.30 25.01 -2.90
N THR A 149 12.93 23.90 -2.48
CA THR A 149 12.74 22.58 -3.09
C THR A 149 11.49 21.85 -2.58
N GLY A 150 10.81 22.40 -1.57
CA GLY A 150 9.64 21.74 -1.01
C GLY A 150 8.40 21.86 -1.89
N SER A 151 7.77 20.72 -2.19
CA SER A 151 6.65 20.64 -3.13
C SER A 151 5.28 21.02 -2.56
N GLY A 152 5.18 21.21 -1.22
CA GLY A 152 3.91 21.46 -0.53
C GLY A 152 2.90 20.30 -0.62
N ILE A 153 3.32 19.15 -1.16
CA ILE A 153 2.40 18.10 -1.59
C ILE A 153 1.73 17.36 -0.41
N MET A 154 2.39 17.35 0.75
CA MET A 154 1.85 16.82 2.00
C MET A 154 0.67 17.64 2.55
N TRP A 155 0.49 18.88 2.08
CA TRP A 155 -0.62 19.77 2.49
C TRP A 155 -1.88 19.61 1.64
N LYS A 156 -1.88 18.67 0.69
CA LYS A 156 -3.08 18.37 -0.11
C LYS A 156 -3.93 17.32 0.59
N ALA A 157 -5.23 17.37 0.34
CA ALA A 157 -6.17 16.34 0.75
C ALA A 157 -6.17 15.18 -0.25
N TYR A 158 -5.92 13.98 0.23
CA TYR A 158 -6.02 12.72 -0.52
C TYR A 158 -7.15 11.88 0.05
N ASN A 159 -8.11 11.49 -0.78
CA ASN A 159 -9.28 10.72 -0.38
C ASN A 159 -9.09 9.22 -0.66
N PHE A 160 -7.89 8.72 -0.42
CA PHE A 160 -7.54 7.31 -0.44
C PHE A 160 -6.45 7.03 0.63
N PRO A 161 -6.39 5.81 1.18
CA PRO A 161 -5.37 5.44 2.15
C PRO A 161 -3.97 5.42 1.52
N VAL A 162 -2.98 5.91 2.28
CA VAL A 162 -1.56 5.85 1.91
C VAL A 162 -0.78 5.26 3.09
N PHE A 163 0.10 4.31 2.82
CA PHE A 163 0.95 3.68 3.82
C PHE A 163 2.41 3.68 3.38
N LEU A 164 3.31 4.09 4.27
CA LEU A 164 4.73 3.79 4.16
C LEU A 164 4.98 2.39 4.72
N LEU A 165 5.41 1.45 3.90
CA LEU A 165 5.62 0.06 4.29
C LEU A 165 6.83 -0.09 5.21
N SER A 166 6.88 -1.17 6.00
CA SER A 166 8.14 -1.61 6.61
C SER A 166 9.07 -2.25 5.58
N LYS A 167 10.34 -2.49 5.94
CA LYS A 167 11.32 -3.17 5.07
C LYS A 167 10.85 -4.58 4.70
N THR A 168 10.38 -5.33 5.69
CA THR A 168 9.83 -6.68 5.50
C THR A 168 8.59 -6.66 4.61
N SER A 169 7.64 -5.77 4.90
CA SER A 169 6.41 -5.59 4.12
C SER A 169 6.68 -5.20 2.67
N THR A 170 7.70 -4.38 2.45
CA THR A 170 8.15 -3.97 1.11
C THR A 170 8.57 -5.19 0.30
N SER A 171 9.47 -6.04 0.82
CA SER A 171 9.92 -7.25 0.12
C SER A 171 8.76 -8.20 -0.19
N ILE A 172 7.87 -8.42 0.77
CA ILE A 172 6.67 -9.25 0.59
C ILE A 172 5.80 -8.72 -0.55
N LEU A 173 5.48 -7.41 -0.54
CA LEU A 173 4.61 -6.83 -1.57
C LEU A 173 5.25 -6.80 -2.96
N GLN A 174 6.58 -6.67 -3.04
CA GLN A 174 7.29 -6.80 -4.31
C GLN A 174 7.09 -8.20 -4.92
N GLU A 175 7.16 -9.26 -4.12
CA GLU A 175 6.90 -10.63 -4.57
C GLU A 175 5.44 -10.83 -5.00
N VAL A 176 4.49 -10.31 -4.21
CA VAL A 176 3.05 -10.36 -4.52
C VAL A 176 2.74 -9.67 -5.85
N VAL A 177 3.30 -8.48 -6.08
CA VAL A 177 3.09 -7.74 -7.34
C VAL A 177 3.73 -8.46 -8.52
N MET A 178 4.93 -9.03 -8.37
CA MET A 178 5.53 -9.86 -9.43
C MET A 178 4.67 -11.08 -9.75
N LYS A 179 4.01 -11.68 -8.75
CA LYS A 179 3.06 -12.78 -8.96
C LYS A 179 1.84 -12.30 -9.74
N ASN A 180 1.24 -11.16 -9.37
CA ASN A 180 0.11 -10.56 -10.10
C ASN A 180 0.48 -10.28 -11.56
N GLU A 181 1.65 -9.72 -11.84
CA GLU A 181 2.10 -9.43 -13.21
C GLU A 181 2.28 -10.70 -14.06
N LYS A 182 2.78 -11.80 -13.47
CA LYS A 182 2.92 -13.11 -14.14
C LYS A 182 1.58 -13.80 -14.38
N THR A 183 0.61 -13.53 -13.51
CA THR A 183 -0.70 -14.19 -13.49
C THR A 183 -1.80 -13.38 -14.17
N LYS A 184 -1.48 -12.34 -14.95
CA LYS A 184 -2.41 -11.51 -15.76
C LYS A 184 -3.41 -12.29 -16.67
N LYS A 185 -3.34 -13.62 -16.72
CA LYS A 185 -4.24 -14.53 -17.45
C LYS A 185 -5.08 -15.47 -16.56
N SER A 186 -4.80 -15.55 -15.25
CA SER A 186 -5.62 -16.31 -14.30
C SER A 186 -6.40 -15.33 -13.43
N ASN A 187 -7.72 -15.50 -13.31
CA ASN A 187 -8.65 -14.61 -12.60
C ASN A 187 -8.44 -14.51 -11.06
N THR A 188 -7.22 -14.72 -10.58
CA THR A 188 -6.84 -14.75 -9.17
C THR A 188 -5.72 -13.74 -8.95
N GLU A 189 -6.09 -12.48 -8.74
CA GLU A 189 -5.16 -11.41 -8.38
C GLU A 189 -5.08 -11.25 -6.87
N ASN A 190 -3.89 -11.01 -6.34
CA ASN A 190 -3.73 -10.63 -4.95
C ASN A 190 -4.13 -9.16 -4.80
N VAL A 191 -4.96 -8.89 -3.79
CA VAL A 191 -5.52 -7.57 -3.52
C VAL A 191 -4.96 -7.01 -2.21
N ALA A 192 -4.89 -5.69 -2.10
CA ALA A 192 -4.68 -5.02 -0.82
C ALA A 192 -6.05 -4.72 -0.20
N GLU A 193 -6.22 -5.09 1.06
CA GLU A 193 -7.36 -4.69 1.89
C GLU A 193 -6.89 -3.62 2.89
N PHE A 194 -7.35 -2.38 2.71
CA PHE A 194 -7.16 -1.30 3.67
C PHE A 194 -8.33 -1.29 4.63
N ASN A 195 -8.16 -1.96 5.76
CA ASN A 195 -9.12 -1.96 6.84
C ASN A 195 -8.73 -0.91 7.89
N VAL A 196 -8.81 0.37 7.52
CA VAL A 196 -8.56 1.48 8.43
C VAL A 196 -9.80 2.35 8.59
N VAL A 197 -10.16 2.59 9.85
CA VAL A 197 -11.23 3.50 10.26
C VAL A 197 -10.70 4.94 10.34
N MET A 198 -9.69 5.30 9.54
CA MET A 198 -9.27 6.69 9.41
C MET A 198 -10.43 7.45 8.77
N GLN A 199 -11.27 7.99 9.65
CA GLN A 199 -12.54 8.60 9.30
C GLN A 199 -12.29 9.74 8.31
N THR A 200 -13.01 9.72 7.20
CA THR A 200 -13.48 10.98 6.64
C THR A 200 -14.22 11.71 7.75
N THR A 201 -13.99 13.02 7.83
CA THR A 201 -14.82 13.91 8.63
C THR A 201 -16.29 13.54 8.48
N LYS A 202 -17.07 13.60 9.57
CA LYS A 202 -18.53 13.43 9.48
C LYS A 202 -19.04 14.34 8.36
N PHE A 203 -20.05 13.92 7.62
CA PHE A 203 -20.58 14.73 6.53
C PHE A 203 -20.86 16.16 7.01
N GLY A 204 -20.18 17.14 6.42
CA GLY A 204 -20.26 18.56 6.82
C GLY A 204 -19.20 19.05 7.82
N THR A 205 -18.29 18.21 8.33
CA THR A 205 -17.26 18.61 9.33
C THR A 205 -15.83 18.69 8.77
N ARG A 206 -15.68 19.27 7.57
CA ARG A 206 -14.43 19.23 6.78
C ARG A 206 -13.33 20.18 7.24
N ASP A 207 -13.55 20.95 8.30
CA ASP A 207 -12.57 21.90 8.84
C ASP A 207 -12.49 21.77 10.36
N SER A 208 -11.46 22.38 10.95
CA SER A 208 -11.24 22.27 12.39
C SER A 208 -12.35 22.91 13.24
N ASP A 209 -13.03 23.96 12.74
CA ASP A 209 -14.10 24.64 13.49
C ASP A 209 -15.35 23.76 13.59
N SER A 210 -15.81 23.26 12.45
CA SER A 210 -16.96 22.36 12.34
C SER A 210 -16.71 21.02 13.03
N CYS A 211 -15.52 20.44 12.90
CA CYS A 211 -15.24 19.14 13.51
C CYS A 211 -15.18 19.19 15.04
N LEU A 212 -14.64 20.27 15.61
CA LEU A 212 -14.57 20.46 17.06
C LEU A 212 -15.96 20.74 17.65
N LYS A 213 -16.79 21.55 16.97
CA LYS A 213 -18.18 21.83 17.37
C LYS A 213 -19.04 20.56 17.42
N GLU A 214 -18.82 19.65 16.48
CA GLU A 214 -19.56 18.38 16.38
C GLU A 214 -18.91 17.23 17.16
N GLU A 215 -17.79 17.48 17.86
CA GLU A 215 -17.04 16.48 18.62
C GLU A 215 -16.59 15.27 17.78
N THR A 216 -16.23 15.53 16.52
CA THR A 216 -15.81 14.49 15.54
C THR A 216 -14.31 14.42 15.33
N CYS A 217 -13.54 15.27 16.00
CA CYS A 217 -12.09 15.34 15.93
C CYS A 217 -11.51 15.74 17.29
N LEU A 218 -10.20 15.56 17.46
CA LEU A 218 -9.47 16.01 18.64
C LEU A 218 -8.42 17.06 18.24
N PRO A 219 -8.17 18.07 19.09
CA PRO A 219 -7.09 19.00 18.86
C PRO A 219 -5.74 18.27 18.93
N LEU A 220 -4.84 18.59 18.01
CA LEU A 220 -3.46 18.11 18.07
C LEU A 220 -2.70 18.86 19.17
N GLY A 221 -2.17 18.12 20.14
CA GLY A 221 -1.39 18.67 21.24
C GLY A 221 -0.81 17.58 22.12
N GLY A 222 0.07 17.98 23.04
CA GLY A 222 0.68 17.07 24.00
C GLY A 222 1.60 17.82 24.96
N TYR A 223 2.00 17.14 26.04
CA TYR A 223 3.05 17.59 26.95
C TYR A 223 4.26 16.67 26.79
N ARG A 224 5.45 17.22 27.01
CA ARG A 224 6.70 16.46 26.99
C ARG A 224 7.19 16.23 28.40
#